data_AF-A0A2M8Q727-F1
#
_entry.id   AF-A0A2M8Q727-F1
#
_cell.length_a   1.000
_cell.length_b   1.000
_cell.length_c   1.000
_cell.angle_alpha   90.00
_cell.angle_beta   90.00
_cell.angle_gamma   90.00
#
_symmetry.space_group_name_H-M   'P 1'
#
loop_
_entity.id
_entity.type
_entity.pdbx_description
1 polymer ?
#
loop_
_entity_poly.entity_id
_entity_poly.type
_entity_poly.pdbx_seq_one_letter_code
_entity_poly.pdbx_strand_id
1 'polypeptide(L)' 'MIMGCTSSAGKSFLVTALCRHFANRGIRVAPFKAQNMSNNAAVTPDGLEIGRAQYVQALAARVKPEARMQPVLLKPQG' A
#
# COMPACT_ATOMS: atom_id res chain seq x y z
N MET A 1 -12.84 4.02 -1.25
CA MET A 1 -11.89 4.68 -0.34
C MET A 1 -12.07 4.09 1.06
N ILE A 2 -11.00 3.85 1.82
CA ILE A 2 -11.07 3.32 3.20
C ILE A 2 -10.60 4.43 4.16
N MET A 3 -11.48 4.83 5.08
CA MET A 3 -11.27 5.94 6.02
C MET A 3 -11.28 5.42 7.47
N GLY A 4 -10.82 6.24 8.42
CA GLY A 4 -10.89 5.92 9.84
C GLY A 4 -10.55 7.13 10.70
N CYS A 5 -11.09 7.17 11.91
CA CYS A 5 -11.08 8.36 12.78
C CYS A 5 -9.75 8.62 13.48
N THR A 6 -8.84 7.64 13.51
CA THR A 6 -7.53 7.75 14.16
C THR A 6 -6.44 7.11 13.31
N SER A 7 -5.19 7.50 13.58
CA SER A 7 -4.02 6.71 13.18
C SER A 7 -4.07 5.33 13.85
N SER A 8 -3.51 4.31 13.20
CA SER A 8 -3.51 2.93 13.72
C SER A 8 -4.87 2.24 13.88
N ALA A 9 -5.98 2.82 13.40
CA ALA A 9 -7.30 2.18 13.35
C ALA A 9 -7.43 0.92 12.44
N GLY A 10 -6.32 0.27 12.06
CA GLY A 10 -6.36 -0.95 11.23
C GLY A 10 -6.60 -0.76 9.73
N LYS A 11 -6.74 0.49 9.24
CA LYS A 11 -7.02 0.81 7.82
C LYS A 11 -6.12 0.07 6.83
N SER A 12 -4.81 0.07 7.06
CA SER A 12 -3.85 -0.57 6.15
C SER A 12 -4.04 -2.09 6.11
N PHE A 13 -4.33 -2.70 7.25
CA PHE A 13 -4.57 -4.14 7.36
C PHE A 13 -5.88 -4.55 6.68
N LEU A 14 -6.94 -3.76 6.88
CA LEU A 14 -8.21 -3.95 6.19
C LEU A 14 -8.04 -3.88 4.66
N VAL A 15 -7.31 -2.89 4.15
CA VAL A 15 -7.00 -2.78 2.72
C VAL A 15 -6.24 -4.00 2.21
N THR A 16 -5.25 -4.51 2.96
CA THR A 16 -4.52 -5.74 2.62
C THR A 16 -5.47 -6.94 2.49
N ALA A 17 -6.38 -7.11 3.47
CA ALA A 17 -7.36 -8.19 3.47
C ALA A 17 -8.32 -8.09 2.27
N LEU A 18 -8.81 -6.88 1.97
CA LEU A 18 -9.67 -6.62 0.81
C LEU A 18 -8.94 -6.91 -0.51
N CYS A 19 -7.69 -6.49 -0.65
CA CYS A 19 -6.86 -6.80 -1.82
C CYS A 19 -6.75 -8.31 -2.03
N ARG A 20 -6.45 -9.08 -0.96
CA ARG A 20 -6.39 -10.54 -1.04
C ARG A 20 -7.73 -11.16 -1.39
N HIS A 21 -8.81 -10.71 -0.76
CA HIS A 21 -10.16 -11.23 -1.00
C HIS A 21 -10.57 -11.06 -2.46
N PHE A 22 -10.44 -9.85 -3.01
CA PHE A 22 -10.78 -9.59 -4.41
C PHE A 22 -9.88 -10.33 -5.39
N ALA A 23 -8.57 -10.38 -5.13
CA ALA A 23 -7.65 -11.16 -5.96
C ALA A 23 -7.96 -12.66 -5.95
N ASN A 24 -8.41 -13.24 -4.82
CA ASN A 24 -8.84 -14.64 -4.75
C ASN A 24 -10.11 -14.93 -5.56
N ARG A 25 -10.93 -13.91 -5.82
CA ARG A 25 -12.14 -14.00 -6.66
C ARG A 25 -11.87 -13.72 -8.14
N GLY A 26 -10.61 -13.58 -8.54
CA GLY A 26 -10.22 -13.24 -9.91
C GLY A 26 -10.50 -11.78 -10.31
N ILE A 27 -10.86 -10.92 -9.35
CA ILE A 27 -11.10 -9.49 -9.61
C ILE A 27 -9.76 -8.77 -9.67
N ARG A 28 -9.52 -8.02 -10.74
CA ARG A 28 -8.35 -7.13 -10.85
C ARG A 28 -8.48 -6.01 -9.83
N VAL A 29 -7.58 -6.00 -8.84
CA VAL A 29 -7.50 -5.02 -7.77
C VAL A 29 -6.06 -4.56 -7.62
N ALA A 30 -5.85 -3.31 -7.25
CA ALA A 30 -4.55 -2.78 -6.88
C ALA A 30 -4.73 -1.76 -5.74
N PRO A 31 -3.77 -1.65 -4.81
CA PRO A 31 -3.83 -0.62 -3.78
C PRO A 31 -3.44 0.75 -4.34
N PHE A 32 -4.02 1.79 -3.75
CA PHE A 32 -3.62 3.16 -4.01
C PHE A 32 -3.73 4.00 -2.73
N LYS A 33 -2.68 4.77 -2.43
CA LYS A 33 -2.65 5.75 -1.35
C LYS A 33 -1.86 6.97 -1.83
N ALA A 34 -2.59 8.00 -2.25
CA ALA A 34 -2.03 9.20 -2.90
C ALA A 34 -0.80 9.77 -2.16
N GLN A 35 -0.88 9.87 -0.83
CA GLN A 35 0.23 10.33 0.01
C GLN A 35 0.41 9.41 1.21
N ASN A 36 1.65 9.09 1.52
CA ASN A 36 2.03 8.41 2.73
C ASN A 36 3.21 9.08 3.40
N MET A 37 3.32 8.87 4.70
CA MET A 37 4.42 9.38 5.50
C MET A 37 4.99 8.20 6.27
N SER A 38 6.19 7.76 5.89
CA SER A 38 6.81 6.61 6.53
C SER A 38 8.29 6.51 6.22
N ASN A 39 9.10 6.34 7.27
CA ASN A 39 10.51 5.95 7.12
C ASN A 39 10.65 4.44 6.82
N ASN A 40 9.59 3.64 6.95
CA ASN A 40 9.59 2.22 6.65
C ASN A 40 9.19 1.95 5.20
N ALA A 41 10.17 2.00 4.30
CA ALA A 41 9.99 1.74 2.87
C ALA A 41 10.60 0.40 2.43
N ALA A 42 10.06 -0.14 1.35
CA ALA A 42 10.56 -1.27 0.58
C ALA A 42 11.11 -0.77 -0.76
N VAL A 43 11.92 -1.60 -1.41
CA VAL A 43 12.39 -1.37 -2.77
C VAL A 43 11.48 -2.14 -3.72
N THR A 44 10.94 -1.45 -4.72
CA THR A 44 10.18 -2.03 -5.82
C THR A 44 11.13 -2.75 -6.80
N PRO A 45 10.64 -3.66 -7.66
CA PRO A 45 11.53 -4.38 -8.57
C PRO A 45 12.26 -3.48 -9.59
N ASP A 46 11.77 -2.27 -9.83
CA ASP A 46 12.39 -1.22 -10.65
C ASP A 46 13.31 -0.27 -9.83
N GLY A 47 13.62 -0.61 -8.58
CA GLY A 47 14.58 0.12 -7.75
C GLY A 47 14.02 1.37 -7.07
N LEU A 48 12.73 1.71 -7.29
CA LEU A 48 12.07 2.84 -6.64
C LEU A 48 11.60 2.48 -5.22
N GLU A 49 11.30 3.50 -4.42
CA GLU A 49 10.76 3.31 -3.07
C GLU A 49 9.24 3.21 -3.03
N ILE A 50 8.74 2.42 -2.08
CA ILE A 50 7.32 2.31 -1.76
C ILE A 50 7.16 2.08 -0.26
N GLY A 51 6.15 2.69 0.38
CA GLY A 51 5.84 2.40 1.78
C GLY A 51 5.57 0.90 2.01
N ARG A 52 6.09 0.34 3.11
CA ARG A 52 5.96 -1.12 3.39
C ARG A 52 4.51 -1.59 3.45
N ALA A 53 3.58 -0.75 3.92
CA ALA A 53 2.14 -1.06 3.88
C ALA A 53 1.64 -1.27 2.44
N GLN A 54 2.00 -0.40 1.50
CA GLN A 54 1.59 -0.50 0.09
C GLN A 54 2.27 -1.66 -0.61
N TYR A 55 3.53 -1.94 -0.28
CA TYR A 55 4.23 -3.12 -0.76
C TYR A 55 3.48 -4.41 -0.41
N VAL A 56 3.10 -4.59 0.86
CA VAL A 56 2.34 -5.76 1.31
C VAL A 56 0.95 -5.82 0.67
N GLN A 57 0.28 -4.67 0.50
CA GLN A 57 -1.01 -4.60 -0.18
C GLN A 57 -0.91 -5.01 -1.66
N ALA A 58 0.17 -4.65 -2.36
CA ALA A 58 0.41 -5.05 -3.74
C ALA A 58 0.59 -6.58 -3.86
N LEU A 59 1.36 -7.17 -2.94
CA LEU A 59 1.50 -8.62 -2.84
C LEU A 59 0.17 -9.32 -2.53
N ALA A 60 -0.65 -8.73 -1.67
CA ALA A 60 -1.99 -9.23 -1.36
C ALA A 60 -2.90 -9.22 -2.61
N ALA A 61 -2.80 -8.17 -3.41
CA ALA A 61 -3.50 -8.01 -4.68
C ALA A 61 -2.95 -8.88 -5.82
N ARG A 62 -1.84 -9.62 -5.62
CA ARG A 62 -1.11 -10.35 -6.68
C ARG A 62 -0.66 -9.46 -7.85
N VAL A 63 -0.25 -8.23 -7.55
CA VAL A 63 0.30 -7.29 -8.54
C VAL A 63 1.74 -6.92 -8.20
N LYS A 64 2.52 -6.53 -9.22
CA LYS A 64 3.88 -6.01 -9.03
C LYS A 64 3.83 -4.76 -8.13
N PRO A 65 4.59 -4.68 -7.02
CA PRO A 65 4.71 -3.46 -6.25
C PRO A 65 5.37 -2.36 -7.07
N GLU A 66 4.78 -1.16 -7.08
CA GLU A 66 5.25 -0.04 -7.89
C GLU A 66 5.05 1.28 -7.15
N ALA A 67 5.97 2.23 -7.33
CA ALA A 67 5.91 3.54 -6.67
C ALA A 67 4.62 4.32 -7.00
N ARG A 68 4.01 4.09 -8.17
CA ARG A 68 2.75 4.74 -8.57
C ARG A 68 1.54 4.40 -7.69
N MET A 69 1.62 3.34 -6.89
CA MET A 69 0.60 3.02 -5.87
C MET A 69 0.63 4.03 -4.71
N GLN A 70 1.70 4.82 -4.62
CA GLN A 70 1.96 5.85 -3.64
C GLN A 70 2.84 6.95 -4.24
N PRO A 71 2.28 7.82 -5.09
CA PRO A 71 3.07 8.80 -5.83
C PRO A 71 3.80 9.80 -4.92
N VAL A 72 3.30 10.03 -3.70
CA VAL A 72 3.97 10.87 -2.69
C VAL A 72 4.32 10.03 -1.46
N LEU A 73 5.63 9.82 -1.23
CA LEU A 73 6.18 9.22 -0.02
C LEU A 73 7.00 10.26 0.74
N LEU A 74 6.44 10.77 1.84
CA LEU A 74 7.12 11.69 2.74
C LEU A 74 7.97 10.91 3.74
N LYS A 75 9.22 11.36 3.91
CA LYS A 75 10.16 10.88 4.91
C LYS A 75 10.26 11.91 6.04
N PRO A 76 9.55 11.75 7.16
CA PRO A 76 9.71 12.65 8.30
C PRO A 76 11.16 12.63 8.78
N GLN A 77 11.76 13.81 8.85
CA GLN A 77 13.03 14.07 9.51
C GLN A 77 12.76 15.15 10.58
N GLY A 78 13.46 15.02 11.72
CA GLY A 78 13.45 16.03 12.78
C GLY A 78 14.43 17.15 12.49
#